data_AF-A0A2N2SHI5-F1
#
_entry.id   AF-A0A2N2SHI5-F1
#
_cell.length_a   1.000
_cell.length_b   1.000
_cell.length_c   1.000
_cell.angle_alpha   90.00
_cell.angle_beta   90.00
_cell.angle_gamma   90.00
#
_symmetry.space_group_name_H-M   'P 1'
#
loop_
_entity.id
_entity.type
_entity.pdbx_description
1 polymer ?
#
loop_
_entity_poly.entity_id
_entity_poly.type
_entity_poly.pdbx_seq_one_letter_code
_entity_poly.pdbx_strand_id
1 'polypeptide(L)'
;MALSVKKVTWTLALIATVSSITTLYAWNRIHQIHDFNRAILTAKTPDTDRQSYEAKFSTAYWLAKNERYKEATLLFLQLAEQGDMNRRSAVQHNLGNIFFLRGLTVNGNSMTVRDESEYLFRQAKGAYVQSLKLDNSHWDTRHNLDRVIGMLPETPTPGVGESDSPGLIMGNIPVGLP
;
A
#
# COMPACT_ATOMS: atom_id res chain seq x y z
N MET A 1 3.13 -37.76 43.91
CA MET A 1 1.67 -38.07 43.96
C MET A 1 1.24 -38.59 42.60
N ALA A 2 0.72 -39.81 42.51
CA ALA A 2 0.22 -40.36 41.25
C ALA A 2 -1.08 -39.63 40.84
N LEU A 3 -1.22 -39.28 39.57
CA LEU A 3 -2.45 -38.70 39.03
C LEU A 3 -3.56 -39.78 39.02
N SER A 4 -4.73 -39.45 39.59
CA SER A 4 -5.89 -40.34 39.53
C SER A 4 -6.42 -40.45 38.10
N VAL A 5 -6.79 -41.66 37.66
CA VAL A 5 -7.40 -41.95 36.35
C VAL A 5 -8.60 -41.03 36.07
N LYS A 6 -9.42 -40.72 37.09
CA LYS A 6 -10.56 -39.80 36.95
C LYS A 6 -10.10 -38.39 36.59
N LYS A 7 -9.04 -37.89 37.23
CA LYS A 7 -8.48 -36.55 36.94
C LYS A 7 -7.91 -36.51 35.52
N VAL A 8 -7.15 -37.53 35.12
CA VAL A 8 -6.59 -37.62 33.76
C VAL A 8 -7.71 -37.65 32.71
N THR A 9 -8.76 -38.44 32.92
CA THR A 9 -9.89 -38.57 31.98
C THR A 9 -10.61 -37.24 31.78
N TRP A 10 -10.91 -36.52 32.87
CA TRP A 10 -11.56 -35.21 32.77
C TRP A 10 -10.69 -34.15 32.09
N THR A 11 -9.37 -34.15 32.37
CA THR A 11 -8.44 -33.26 31.69
C THR A 11 -8.38 -33.55 30.19
N LEU A 12 -8.30 -34.83 29.79
CA LEU A 12 -8.28 -35.21 28.38
C LEU A 12 -9.60 -34.87 27.68
N ALA A 13 -10.75 -35.08 28.34
CA ALA A 13 -12.06 -34.72 27.80
C ALA A 13 -12.19 -33.21 27.58
N LEU A 14 -11.68 -32.40 28.51
CA LEU A 14 -11.65 -30.94 28.37
C LEU A 14 -10.77 -30.52 27.18
N ILE A 15 -9.57 -31.09 27.06
CA ILE A 15 -8.65 -30.80 25.95
C ILE A 15 -9.29 -31.18 24.61
N ALA A 16 -9.91 -32.36 24.52
CA ALA A 16 -10.58 -32.81 23.31
C ALA A 16 -11.72 -31.86 22.89
N THR A 17 -12.49 -31.37 23.87
CA THR A 17 -13.59 -30.43 23.64
C THR A 17 -13.06 -29.08 23.13
N VAL A 18 -12.06 -28.50 23.81
CA VAL A 18 -11.44 -27.23 23.40
C VAL A 18 -10.81 -27.34 22.01
N SER A 19 -10.13 -28.45 21.73
CA SER A 19 -9.52 -28.72 20.43
C SER A 19 -10.56 -28.83 19.31
N SER A 20 -11.69 -29.48 19.58
CA SER A 20 -12.80 -29.60 18.62
C SER A 20 -13.42 -28.25 18.29
N ILE A 21 -13.67 -27.41 19.30
CA ILE A 21 -14.19 -26.04 19.10
C ILE A 21 -13.21 -25.20 18.29
N THR A 22 -11.92 -25.29 18.63
CA THR A 22 -10.86 -24.53 17.94
C THR A 22 -10.76 -24.96 16.48
N THR A 23 -10.89 -26.25 16.19
CA THR A 23 -10.86 -26.80 14.83
C THR A 23 -12.03 -26.28 14.00
N LEU A 24 -13.25 -26.30 14.54
CA LEU A 24 -14.44 -25.79 13.86
C LEU A 24 -14.33 -24.28 13.59
N TYR A 25 -13.83 -23.52 14.56
CA TYR A 25 -13.57 -22.09 14.39
C TYR A 25 -12.54 -21.83 13.28
N ALA A 26 -11.39 -22.54 13.32
CA ALA A 26 -10.34 -22.39 12.32
C ALA A 26 -10.82 -22.76 10.92
N TRP A 27 -11.62 -23.84 10.80
CA TRP A 27 -12.25 -24.24 9.55
C TRP A 27 -13.12 -23.13 8.97
N ASN A 28 -13.99 -22.54 9.78
CA ASN A 28 -14.84 -21.42 9.36
C ASN A 28 -14.01 -20.19 8.98
N ARG A 29 -12.95 -19.87 9.74
CA ARG A 29 -12.06 -18.75 9.45
C ARG A 29 -11.30 -18.93 8.14
N ILE A 30 -10.84 -20.14 7.84
CA ILE A 30 -10.19 -20.47 6.56
C ILE A 30 -11.14 -20.24 5.39
N HIS A 31 -12.41 -20.66 5.51
CA HIS A 31 -13.41 -20.37 4.48
C HIS A 31 -13.61 -18.87 4.25
N GLN A 32 -13.73 -18.08 5.32
CA GLN A 32 -13.84 -16.62 5.21
C GLN A 32 -12.64 -16.00 4.50
N ILE A 33 -11.42 -16.46 4.80
CA ILE A 33 -10.19 -15.99 4.15
C ILE A 33 -10.18 -16.36 2.66
N HIS A 34 -10.64 -17.56 2.30
CA HIS A 34 -10.78 -17.93 0.88
C HIS A 34 -11.78 -17.06 0.14
N ASP A 35 -12.94 -16.79 0.75
CA ASP A 35 -13.96 -15.92 0.16
C ASP A 35 -13.46 -14.47 0.03
N PHE A 36 -12.75 -13.97 1.04
CA PHE A 36 -12.05 -12.69 1.01
C PHE A 36 -11.06 -12.61 -0.16
N ASN A 37 -10.14 -13.57 -0.25
CA ASN A 37 -9.12 -13.61 -1.30
C ASN A 37 -9.76 -13.67 -2.69
N ARG A 38 -10.83 -14.47 -2.84
CA ARG A 38 -11.58 -14.55 -4.10
C ARG A 38 -12.25 -13.21 -4.44
N ALA A 39 -12.83 -12.51 -3.46
CA ALA A 39 -13.42 -11.20 -3.68
C ALA A 39 -12.36 -10.20 -4.16
N ILE A 40 -11.20 -10.14 -3.50
CA ILE A 40 -10.07 -9.29 -3.92
C ILE A 40 -9.60 -9.61 -5.35
N LEU A 41 -9.37 -10.89 -5.66
CA LEU A 41 -8.92 -11.31 -6.99
C LEU A 41 -9.94 -11.04 -8.11
N THR A 42 -11.23 -10.98 -7.76
CA THR A 42 -12.32 -10.70 -8.71
C THR A 42 -12.80 -9.25 -8.66
N ALA A 43 -12.05 -8.36 -8.00
CA ALA A 43 -12.38 -6.94 -7.84
C ALA A 43 -13.77 -6.68 -7.22
N LYS A 44 -14.19 -7.54 -6.29
CA LYS A 44 -15.42 -7.38 -5.51
C LYS A 44 -15.10 -6.95 -4.08
N THR A 45 -16.01 -6.22 -3.46
CA THR A 45 -15.92 -5.89 -2.04
C THR A 45 -16.06 -7.17 -1.21
N PRO A 46 -15.12 -7.49 -0.31
CA PRO A 46 -15.23 -8.67 0.54
C PRO A 46 -16.34 -8.50 1.59
N ASP A 47 -16.93 -9.61 2.05
CA ASP A 47 -17.96 -9.57 3.08
C ASP A 47 -17.41 -9.53 4.50
N THR A 48 -16.28 -10.21 4.73
CA THR A 48 -15.53 -10.16 5.97
C THR A 48 -14.31 -9.26 5.84
N ASP A 49 -13.71 -8.88 6.97
CA ASP A 49 -12.42 -8.19 7.01
C ASP A 49 -12.36 -6.88 6.18
N ARG A 50 -13.51 -6.24 5.94
CA ARG A 50 -13.63 -5.03 5.09
C ARG A 50 -12.73 -3.87 5.52
N GLN A 51 -12.38 -3.82 6.80
CA GLN A 51 -11.53 -2.78 7.39
C GLN A 51 -10.08 -3.23 7.60
N SER A 52 -9.74 -4.46 7.19
CA SER A 52 -8.37 -4.96 7.29
C SER A 52 -7.42 -4.14 6.44
N TYR A 53 -6.14 -4.22 6.79
CA TYR A 53 -5.06 -3.64 5.99
C TYR A 53 -5.12 -4.19 4.56
N GLU A 54 -5.27 -5.50 4.41
CA GLU A 54 -5.28 -6.23 3.15
C GLU A 54 -6.45 -5.76 2.26
N ALA A 55 -7.63 -5.50 2.83
CA ALA A 55 -8.79 -5.00 2.10
C ALA A 55 -8.55 -3.59 1.55
N LYS A 56 -8.05 -2.70 2.42
CA LYS A 56 -7.75 -1.30 2.06
C LYS A 56 -6.63 -1.23 1.03
N PHE A 57 -5.56 -2.00 1.22
CA PHE A 57 -4.44 -2.08 0.30
C PHE A 57 -4.90 -2.56 -1.08
N SER A 58 -5.67 -3.65 -1.12
CA SER A 58 -6.18 -4.21 -2.37
C SER A 58 -7.12 -3.25 -3.09
N THR A 59 -7.96 -2.52 -2.35
CA THR A 59 -8.83 -1.47 -2.90
C THR A 59 -8.00 -0.33 -3.48
N ALA A 60 -6.99 0.16 -2.77
CA ALA A 60 -6.09 1.20 -3.25
C ALA A 60 -5.34 0.77 -4.52
N TYR A 61 -4.84 -0.47 -4.54
CA TYR A 61 -4.16 -1.04 -5.70
C TYR A 61 -5.08 -1.14 -6.91
N TRP A 62 -6.31 -1.64 -6.73
CA TRP A 62 -7.30 -1.71 -7.80
C TRP A 62 -7.67 -0.31 -8.33
N LEU A 63 -7.87 0.67 -7.44
CA LEU A 63 -8.11 2.06 -7.85
C LEU A 63 -6.96 2.61 -8.70
N ALA A 64 -5.71 2.37 -8.28
CA ALA A 64 -4.53 2.81 -9.03
C ALA A 64 -4.45 2.14 -10.41
N LYS A 65 -4.74 0.83 -10.50
CA LYS A 65 -4.81 0.09 -11.77
C LYS A 65 -5.88 0.60 -12.73
N ASN A 66 -6.93 1.23 -12.22
CA ASN A 66 -8.02 1.83 -13.00
C ASN A 66 -7.86 3.36 -13.10
N GLU A 67 -6.64 3.88 -12.94
CA GLU A 67 -6.31 5.31 -13.10
C GLU A 67 -7.05 6.26 -12.14
N ARG A 68 -7.72 5.73 -11.11
CA ARG A 68 -8.35 6.50 -10.03
C ARG A 68 -7.32 6.92 -9.00
N TYR A 69 -6.29 7.61 -9.48
CA TYR A 69 -5.07 7.90 -8.72
C TYR A 69 -5.31 8.72 -7.45
N LYS A 70 -6.21 9.71 -7.49
CA LYS A 70 -6.54 10.54 -6.32
C LYS A 70 -7.06 9.70 -5.16
N GLU A 71 -8.00 8.80 -5.44
CA GLU A 71 -8.62 7.94 -4.42
C GLU A 71 -7.63 6.87 -3.94
N ALA A 72 -6.85 6.30 -4.85
CA ALA A 72 -5.78 5.36 -4.51
C ALA A 72 -4.74 5.99 -3.59
N THR A 73 -4.26 7.21 -3.89
CA THR A 73 -3.30 7.94 -3.06
C THR A 73 -3.85 8.17 -1.66
N LEU A 74 -5.11 8.62 -1.52
CA LEU A 74 -5.72 8.84 -0.20
C LEU A 74 -5.75 7.56 0.64
N LEU A 75 -6.13 6.41 0.05
CA LEU A 75 -6.13 5.14 0.77
C LEU A 75 -4.72 4.67 1.10
N PHE A 76 -3.76 4.78 0.18
CA PHE A 76 -2.37 4.42 0.47
C PHE A 76 -1.77 5.29 1.57
N LEU A 77 -2.08 6.59 1.63
CA LEU A 77 -1.61 7.46 2.70
C LEU A 77 -2.16 7.07 4.07
N GLN A 78 -3.41 6.61 4.15
CA GLN A 78 -3.96 6.05 5.39
C GLN A 78 -3.20 4.80 5.87
N LEU A 79 -2.55 4.07 4.94
CA LEU A 79 -1.81 2.84 5.21
C LEU A 79 -0.30 3.04 5.37
N ALA A 80 0.24 4.24 5.07
CA ALA A 80 1.68 4.49 4.97
C ALA A 80 2.45 4.20 6.27
N GLU A 81 1.81 4.35 7.42
CA GLU A 81 2.37 4.09 8.75
C GLU A 81 1.82 2.82 9.41
N GLN A 82 1.05 2.00 8.68
CA GLN A 82 0.46 0.77 9.21
C GLN A 82 1.24 -0.47 8.80
N GLY A 83 1.38 -1.41 9.74
CA GLY A 83 2.01 -2.72 9.49
C GLY A 83 3.53 -2.72 9.65
N ASP A 84 4.14 -3.84 9.25
CA ASP A 84 5.59 -4.04 9.27
C ASP A 84 6.31 -3.23 8.16
N MET A 85 7.65 -3.29 8.17
CA MET A 85 8.48 -2.55 7.20
C MET A 85 8.21 -2.96 5.75
N ASN A 86 7.88 -4.23 5.49
CA ASN A 86 7.57 -4.71 4.15
C ASN A 86 6.23 -4.11 3.66
N ARG A 87 5.18 -4.16 4.48
CA ARG A 87 3.88 -3.54 4.21
C ARG A 87 4.02 -2.04 3.91
N ARG A 88 4.75 -1.32 4.76
CA ARG A 88 5.01 0.12 4.58
C ARG A 88 5.83 0.38 3.32
N SER A 89 6.82 -0.47 3.02
CA SER A 89 7.62 -0.38 1.79
C SER A 89 6.75 -0.56 0.53
N ALA A 90 5.82 -1.53 0.54
CA ALA A 90 4.90 -1.77 -0.55
C ALA A 90 3.94 -0.59 -0.78
N VAL A 91 3.45 0.05 0.29
CA VAL A 91 2.65 1.28 0.18
C VAL A 91 3.43 2.39 -0.50
N GLN A 92 4.67 2.63 -0.06
CA GLN A 92 5.53 3.68 -0.63
C GLN A 92 5.90 3.40 -2.09
N HIS A 93 6.15 2.13 -2.45
CA HIS A 93 6.34 1.73 -3.84
C HIS A 93 5.12 2.06 -4.70
N ASN A 94 3.91 1.76 -4.23
CA ASN A 94 2.68 2.03 -4.99
C ASN A 94 2.37 3.53 -5.09
N LEU A 95 2.64 4.32 -4.04
CA LEU A 95 2.60 5.78 -4.12
C LEU A 95 3.58 6.29 -5.19
N GLY A 96 4.81 5.77 -5.22
CA GLY A 96 5.79 6.07 -6.26
C GLY A 96 5.29 5.78 -7.67
N ASN A 97 4.71 4.60 -7.89
CA ASN A 97 4.11 4.23 -9.18
C ASN A 97 2.98 5.18 -9.59
N ILE A 98 2.10 5.56 -8.66
CA ILE A 98 1.01 6.50 -8.93
C ILE A 98 1.57 7.85 -9.39
N PHE A 99 2.49 8.45 -8.63
CA PHE A 99 3.06 9.74 -9.01
C PHE A 99 3.83 9.67 -10.33
N PHE A 100 4.57 8.58 -10.54
CA PHE A 100 5.34 8.40 -11.75
C PHE A 100 4.42 8.30 -12.99
N LEU A 101 3.41 7.43 -12.94
CA LEU A 101 2.45 7.29 -14.03
C LEU A 101 1.68 8.59 -14.30
N ARG A 102 1.24 9.29 -13.25
CA ARG A 102 0.61 10.61 -13.42
C ARG A 102 1.53 11.59 -14.14
N GLY A 103 2.80 11.67 -13.74
CA GLY A 103 3.81 12.54 -14.37
C GLY A 103 4.01 12.21 -15.85
N LEU A 104 3.95 10.94 -16.24
CA LEU A 104 4.03 10.52 -17.64
C LEU A 104 2.78 10.86 -18.47
N THR A 105 1.62 11.00 -17.82
CA THR A 105 0.34 11.31 -18.49
C THR A 105 0.05 12.81 -18.61
N VAL A 106 0.83 13.67 -17.94
CA VAL A 106 0.67 15.12 -18.11
C VAL A 106 1.04 15.48 -19.55
N ASN A 107 0.11 16.12 -20.27
CA ASN A 107 0.25 16.39 -21.70
C ASN A 107 0.21 17.90 -21.97
N GLY A 108 1.01 18.35 -22.93
CA GLY A 108 1.09 19.74 -23.37
C GLY A 108 2.53 20.28 -23.43
N ASN A 109 2.71 21.42 -24.09
CA ASN A 109 4.03 22.02 -24.33
C ASN A 109 4.25 23.33 -23.56
N SER A 110 3.51 23.57 -22.47
CA SER A 110 3.65 24.77 -21.65
C SER A 110 4.64 24.57 -20.50
N MET A 111 5.19 25.67 -19.97
CA MET A 111 6.06 25.63 -18.79
C MET A 111 5.35 25.01 -17.58
N THR A 112 4.05 25.30 -17.42
CA THR A 112 3.21 24.75 -16.35
C THR A 112 3.12 23.22 -16.41
N VAL A 113 3.02 22.63 -17.60
CA VAL A 113 3.00 21.17 -17.80
C VAL A 113 4.33 20.55 -17.38
N ARG A 114 5.45 21.20 -17.74
CA ARG A 114 6.78 20.76 -17.33
C ARG A 114 6.94 20.79 -15.81
N ASP A 115 6.53 21.88 -15.17
CA ASP A 115 6.67 22.07 -13.73
C ASP A 115 5.77 21.08 -12.94
N GLU A 116 4.56 20.79 -13.43
CA GLU A 116 3.67 19.76 -12.86
C GLU A 116 4.28 18.35 -12.99
N SER A 117 4.82 18.02 -14.16
CA SER A 117 5.48 16.73 -14.41
C SER A 117 6.70 16.56 -13.52
N GLU A 118 7.54 17.59 -13.40
CA GLU A 118 8.69 17.59 -12.52
C GLU A 118 8.28 17.41 -11.04
N TYR A 119 7.25 18.12 -10.59
CA TYR A 119 6.71 17.96 -9.25
C TYR A 119 6.31 16.50 -8.99
N LEU A 120 5.56 15.88 -9.91
CA LEU A 120 5.12 14.48 -9.80
C LEU A 120 6.31 13.51 -9.78
N PHE A 121 7.32 13.72 -10.63
CA PHE A 121 8.54 12.90 -10.61
C PHE A 121 9.32 13.05 -9.29
N ARG A 122 9.36 14.25 -8.69
CA ARG A 122 9.97 14.44 -7.36
C ARG A 122 9.20 13.70 -6.27
N GLN A 123 7.86 13.71 -6.30
CA GLN A 123 7.04 12.92 -5.38
C GLN A 123 7.29 11.42 -5.56
N ALA A 124 7.39 10.94 -6.81
CA ALA A 124 7.71 9.56 -7.12
C ALA A 124 9.09 9.16 -6.56
N LYS A 125 10.11 10.01 -6.77
CA LYS A 125 11.46 9.81 -6.24
C LYS A 125 11.43 9.65 -4.72
N GLY A 126 10.79 10.58 -4.01
CA GLY A 126 10.68 10.55 -2.56
C GLY A 126 10.04 9.26 -2.05
N ALA A 127 8.92 8.85 -2.66
CA ALA A 127 8.22 7.62 -2.30
C ALA A 127 9.06 6.36 -2.55
N TYR A 128 9.75 6.25 -3.69
CA TYR A 128 10.65 5.11 -3.94
C TYR A 128 11.85 5.07 -2.99
N VAL A 129 12.45 6.22 -2.68
CA VAL A 129 13.52 6.30 -1.68
C VAL A 129 13.02 5.83 -0.32
N GLN A 130 11.82 6.25 0.09
CA GLN A 130 11.23 5.82 1.35
C GLN A 130 10.92 4.31 1.35
N SER A 131 10.44 3.77 0.23
CA SER A 131 10.24 2.32 0.05
C SER A 131 11.56 1.55 0.25
N LEU A 132 12.66 2.01 -0.34
CA LEU A 132 13.98 1.36 -0.22
C LEU A 132 14.64 1.55 1.15
N LYS A 133 14.36 2.64 1.86
CA LYS A 133 14.78 2.81 3.26
C LYS A 133 14.12 1.78 4.18
N LEU A 134 12.87 1.41 3.88
CA LEU A 134 12.12 0.40 4.62
C LEU A 134 12.51 -1.03 4.22
N ASP A 135 12.67 -1.29 2.92
CA ASP A 135 13.10 -2.60 2.43
C ASP A 135 13.83 -2.45 1.08
N ASN A 136 15.15 -2.65 1.11
CA ASN A 136 16.03 -2.60 -0.05
C ASN A 136 16.23 -3.98 -0.70
N SER A 137 15.32 -4.94 -0.56
CA SER A 137 15.38 -6.20 -1.33
C SER A 137 14.73 -6.04 -2.71
N HIS A 138 13.73 -5.17 -2.84
CA HIS A 138 12.89 -4.99 -4.03
C HIS A 138 13.64 -4.39 -5.23
N TRP A 139 13.95 -5.23 -6.24
CA TRP A 139 14.61 -4.78 -7.48
C TRP A 139 13.73 -3.82 -8.30
N ASP A 140 12.42 -4.09 -8.39
CA ASP A 140 11.48 -3.24 -9.14
C ASP A 140 11.47 -1.79 -8.64
N THR A 141 11.53 -1.59 -7.32
CA THR A 141 11.59 -0.26 -6.72
C THR A 141 12.88 0.47 -7.09
N ARG A 142 14.03 -0.22 -7.06
CA ARG A 142 15.31 0.38 -7.49
C ARG A 142 15.29 0.73 -8.97
N HIS A 143 14.77 -0.17 -9.80
CA HIS A 143 14.65 0.06 -11.23
C HIS A 143 13.77 1.28 -11.52
N ASN A 144 12.59 1.37 -10.90
CA ASN A 144 11.70 2.51 -11.09
C ASN A 144 12.30 3.82 -10.57
N LEU A 145 13.04 3.79 -9.46
CA LEU A 145 13.76 4.95 -8.95
C LEU A 145 14.81 5.45 -9.95
N ASP A 146 15.60 4.55 -10.53
CA ASP A 146 16.60 4.89 -11.55
C ASP A 146 15.95 5.57 -12.76
N ARG A 147 14.83 5.04 -13.25
CA ARG A 147 14.04 5.63 -14.34
C ARG A 147 13.53 7.03 -14.00
N VAL A 148 13.02 7.24 -12.79
CA VAL A 148 12.55 8.56 -12.34
C VAL A 148 13.71 9.56 -12.25
N ILE A 149 14.85 9.16 -11.69
CA ILE A 149 16.02 10.03 -11.57
C ILE A 149 16.50 10.48 -12.96
N GLY A 150 16.54 9.56 -13.93
CA GLY A 150 16.92 9.89 -15.31
C GLY A 150 15.95 10.82 -16.05
N MET A 151 14.73 11.01 -15.55
CA MET A 151 13.75 11.94 -16.13
C MET A 151 13.71 13.32 -15.44
N LEU A 152 14.34 13.45 -14.27
CA LEU A 152 14.42 14.72 -13.57
C LEU A 152 15.45 15.64 -14.24
N PRO A 153 15.18 16.95 -14.35
CA PRO A 153 16.14 17.89 -14.90
C PRO A 153 17.35 18.05 -13.98
N GLU A 154 18.52 18.29 -14.56
CA GLU A 154 19.76 18.60 -13.82
C GLU A 154 19.60 19.85 -12.94
N THR A 155 18.87 20.85 -13.45
CA THR A 155 18.53 22.08 -12.73
C THR A 155 17.06 22.03 -12.30
N PRO A 156 16.77 21.94 -10.99
CA PRO A 156 15.41 21.97 -10.48
C PRO A 156 14.67 23.24 -10.87
N THR A 157 13.37 23.13 -11.13
CA THR A 157 12.51 24.32 -11.19
C THR A 157 12.50 25.03 -9.82
N PRO A 158 12.64 26.36 -9.75
CA PRO A 158 12.58 27.07 -8.47
C PRO A 158 11.26 26.80 -7.72
N GLY A 159 11.34 26.44 -6.44
CA GLY A 159 10.17 26.24 -5.58
C GLY A 159 9.55 24.83 -5.59
N VAL A 160 10.00 23.90 -6.45
CA VAL A 160 9.57 22.49 -6.37
C VAL A 160 10.43 21.71 -5.36
N GLY A 161 10.06 21.81 -4.08
CA GLY A 161 10.73 21.10 -2.99
C GLY A 161 10.45 19.59 -2.98
N GLU A 162 11.37 18.83 -2.38
CA GLU A 162 11.13 17.44 -2.00
C GLU A 162 10.20 17.42 -0.79
N SER A 163 9.04 16.77 -0.89
CA SER A 163 8.11 16.63 0.22
C SER A 163 8.33 15.29 0.91
N ASP A 164 8.56 15.32 2.23
CA ASP A 164 8.65 14.11 3.06
C ASP A 164 7.29 13.41 3.23
N SER A 165 6.19 14.03 2.81
CA SER A 165 4.83 13.47 2.83
C SER A 165 4.22 13.48 1.43
N PRO A 166 4.53 12.46 0.60
CA PRO A 166 4.06 12.42 -0.79
C PRO A 166 2.53 12.51 -0.87
N GLY A 167 1.98 13.54 -1.53
CA GLY A 167 0.53 13.63 -1.79
C GLY A 167 -0.30 14.54 -0.88
N LEU A 168 0.29 15.23 0.11
CA LEU A 168 -0.45 16.26 0.88
C LEU A 168 -0.76 17.52 0.05
N ILE A 169 -0.04 17.74 -1.05
CA ILE A 169 -0.20 18.92 -1.94
C ILE A 169 -0.95 18.55 -3.23
N MET A 170 -1.86 17.57 -3.19
CA MET A 170 -2.64 17.20 -4.38
C MET A 170 -3.91 18.04 -4.59
N GLY A 171 -4.24 18.94 -3.64
CA GLY A 171 -5.41 19.82 -3.71
C GLY A 171 -5.14 21.25 -4.17
N ASN A 172 -3.90 21.76 -4.01
CA ASN A 172 -3.60 23.18 -4.09
C ASN A 172 -2.16 23.44 -4.58
N ILE A 173 -1.72 22.86 -5.70
CA ILE A 173 -0.54 23.41 -6.38
C ILE A 173 -0.95 24.81 -6.86
N PRO A 174 -0.38 25.92 -6.33
CA PRO A 174 -0.75 27.25 -6.77
C PRO A 174 -0.32 27.39 -8.24
N VAL A 175 -1.29 27.58 -9.12
CA VAL A 175 -1.03 28.01 -10.49
C VAL A 175 -0.57 29.46 -10.46
N GLY A 176 0.75 29.67 -10.42
CA GLY A 176 1.38 30.99 -10.51
C GLY A 176 1.27 31.82 -9.24
N LEU A 177 2.41 32.04 -8.57
CA LEU A 177 2.60 33.34 -7.91
C LEU A 177 2.92 34.36 -9.02
N PRO A 178 2.32 35.56 -8.98
CA PRO A 178 2.52 36.60 -10.00
C PRO A 178 3.98 37.04 -10.12
#